data_AF-A0A8T5LLL7-F1
#
_entry.id   AF-A0A8T5LLL7-F1
#
_cell.length_a   1.000
_cell.length_b   1.000
_cell.length_c   1.000
_cell.angle_alpha   90.00
_cell.angle_beta   90.00
_cell.angle_gamma   90.00
#
_symmetry.space_group_name_H-M   'P 1'
#
loop_
_entity.id
_entity.type
_entity.pdbx_description
1 polymer ?
#
loop_
_entity_poly.entity_id
_entity_poly.type
_entity_poly.pdbx_seq_one_letter_code
_entity_poly.pdbx_strand_id
1 'polypeptide(L)' 'MIEVFKELDKEKTIISIPIKLTKNLKEQIKKTDMASVSEYITFVLRMVLSEDTKIKDETKIREKLKKLGYL' A
#
# COMPACT_ATOMS: atom_id res chain seq x y z
N MET A 1 15.89 -18.07 -6.82
CA MET A 1 14.67 -17.40 -6.32
C MET A 1 15.00 -16.94 -4.91
N ILE A 2 15.03 -15.62 -4.69
CA ILE A 2 15.92 -14.95 -3.73
C ILE A 2 15.56 -15.29 -2.26
N GLU A 3 16.54 -15.71 -1.47
CA GLU A 3 16.50 -16.04 -0.03
C GLU A 3 16.24 -14.82 0.89
N VAL A 4 15.25 -13.97 0.59
CA VAL A 4 14.87 -12.82 1.44
C VAL A 4 13.85 -13.22 2.52
N PHE A 5 13.53 -14.51 2.63
CA PHE A 5 12.37 -15.00 3.38
C PHE A 5 12.61 -15.29 4.86
N LYS A 6 13.84 -15.13 5.37
CA LYS A 6 14.20 -15.76 6.66
C LYS A 6 13.81 -14.97 7.91
N GLU A 7 13.51 -13.67 7.81
CA GLU A 7 13.14 -12.84 8.97
C GLU A 7 12.09 -11.78 8.61
N LEU A 8 10.90 -12.22 8.20
CA LEU A 8 9.75 -11.33 8.23
C LEU A 8 9.20 -11.29 9.66
N ASP A 9 9.13 -10.07 10.19
CA ASP A 9 8.37 -9.69 11.38
C ASP A 9 7.02 -10.43 11.39
N LYS A 10 6.65 -11.07 12.50
CA LYS A 10 5.42 -11.92 12.56
C LYS A 10 4.14 -11.15 12.23
N GLU A 11 4.19 -9.83 12.29
CA GLU A 11 3.07 -8.92 12.03
C GLU A 11 3.09 -8.30 10.62
N LYS A 12 4.05 -8.67 9.75
CA LYS A 12 4.17 -8.13 8.38
C LYS A 12 3.77 -9.18 7.35
N THR A 13 3.00 -8.75 6.36
CA THR A 13 2.62 -9.57 5.20
C THR A 13 3.38 -9.14 3.95
N ILE A 14 3.63 -10.07 3.03
CA ILE A 14 4.24 -9.78 1.73
C ILE A 14 3.11 -9.52 0.73
N ILE A 15 3.11 -8.33 0.14
CA ILE A 15 2.23 -7.99 -0.97
C ILE A 15 3.04 -7.80 -2.24
N SER A 16 2.56 -8.40 -3.34
CA SER A 16 3.15 -8.17 -4.66
C SER A 16 2.54 -6.91 -5.26
N ILE A 17 3.39 -5.95 -5.62
CA ILE A 17 2.97 -4.69 -6.25
C ILE A 17 3.75 -4.53 -7.56
N PRO A 18 3.12 -4.00 -8.62
CA PRO A 18 3.81 -3.67 -9.86
C PRO A 18 5.09 -2.86 -9.64
N ILE A 19 6.19 -3.27 -10.27
CA ILE A 19 7.52 -2.64 -10.13
C ILE A 19 7.45 -1.12 -10.41
N LYS A 20 6.63 -0.71 -11.38
CA LYS A 20 6.44 0.70 -11.75
C LYS A 20 5.86 1.52 -10.59
N LEU A 21 4.90 0.98 -9.84
CA LEU A 21 4.33 1.63 -8.66
C LEU A 21 5.38 1.76 -7.56
N THR A 22 6.14 0.70 -7.29
CA THR A 22 7.22 0.73 -6.29
C THR A 22 8.29 1.77 -6.65
N LYS A 23 8.62 1.95 -7.94
CA LYS A 23 9.57 2.98 -8.39
C LYS A 23 9.05 4.39 -8.13
N ASN A 24 7.79 4.67 -8.49
CA ASN A 24 7.17 5.96 -8.25
C ASN A 24 7.08 6.27 -6.75
N LEU A 25 6.72 5.28 -5.93
CA LEU A 25 6.68 5.41 -4.47
C LEU A 25 8.07 5.72 -3.89
N LYS A 26 9.13 5.04 -4.38
CA LYS A 26 10.51 5.33 -3.98
C LYS A 26 10.92 6.77 -4.29
N GLU A 27 10.47 7.32 -5.42
CA GLU A 27 10.74 8.72 -5.77
C GLU A 27 9.97 9.71 -4.89
N GLN A 28 8.74 9.38 -4.51
CA GLN A 28 7.93 10.20 -3.61
C GLN A 28 8.50 10.22 -2.19
N ILE A 29 8.91 9.08 -1.63
CA ILE A 29 9.44 9.02 -0.26
C ILE A 29 10.79 9.70 -0.09
N LYS A 30 11.57 9.91 -1.16
CA LYS A 30 12.86 10.64 -1.09
C LYS A 30 12.72 12.08 -0.57
N LYS A 31 11.52 12.65 -0.67
CA LYS A 31 11.20 14.00 -0.18
C LYS A 31 10.58 13.99 1.21
N THR A 32 10.50 12.82 1.84
CA THR A 32 9.85 12.60 3.14
C THR A 32 10.84 11.97 4.11
N ASP A 33 10.60 12.11 5.41
CA ASP A 33 11.41 11.49 6.46
C ASP A 33 11.09 9.99 6.68
N MET A 34 10.42 9.33 5.73
CA MET A 34 10.05 7.93 5.85
C MET A 34 11.21 7.00 5.46
N ALA A 35 11.49 6.02 6.31
CA ALA A 35 12.61 5.11 6.17
C ALA A 35 12.39 4.05 5.08
N SER A 36 11.13 3.76 4.73
CA SER A 36 10.82 2.74 3.72
C SER A 36 9.50 2.95 2.97
N VAL A 37 9.39 2.31 1.80
CA VAL A 37 8.13 2.22 1.05
C VAL A 37 7.03 1.56 1.88
N SER A 38 7.39 0.58 2.72
CA SER A 38 6.44 -0.12 3.60
C SER A 38 5.83 0.83 4.64
N GLU A 39 6.66 1.70 5.23
CA GLU A 39 6.22 2.72 6.18
C GLU A 39 5.28 3.74 5.53
N TYR A 40 5.61 4.19 4.31
CA TYR A 40 4.73 5.08 3.54
C TYR A 40 3.38 4.45 3.22
N ILE A 41 3.38 3.20 2.73
CA ILE A 41 2.13 2.47 2.45
C ILE A 41 1.32 2.29 3.72
N THR A 42 1.98 1.95 4.83
CA THR A 42 1.31 1.79 6.13
C THR A 42 0.65 3.09 6.59
N PHE A 43 1.34 4.22 6.46
CA PHE A 43 0.81 5.54 6.80
C PHE A 43 -0.41 5.88 5.94
N VAL A 44 -0.32 5.73 4.62
CA VAL A 44 -1.43 6.00 3.69
C VAL A 44 -2.62 5.08 3.98
N LEU A 45 -2.40 3.79 4.19
CA LEU A 45 -3.46 2.85 4.54
C LEU A 45 -4.13 3.22 5.86
N ARG A 46 -3.36 3.59 6.89
CA ARG A 46 -3.95 4.06 8.15
C ARG A 46 -4.76 5.34 7.96
N MET A 47 -4.27 6.30 7.17
CA MET A 47 -4.99 7.54 6.90
C MET A 47 -6.33 7.27 6.21
N VAL A 48 -6.30 6.50 5.12
CA VAL A 48 -7.51 6.10 4.38
C VAL A 48 -8.47 5.35 5.29
N LEU A 49 -7.99 4.32 6.00
CA LEU A 49 -8.84 3.50 6.88
C LEU A 49 -9.36 4.24 8.12
N SER A 50 -8.60 5.22 8.64
CA SER A 50 -9.03 6.00 9.82
C SER A 50 -10.05 7.08 9.45
N GLU A 51 -9.89 7.72 8.27
CA GLU A 51 -10.91 8.61 7.71
C GLU A 51 -12.16 7.81 7.24
N ASP A 52 -11.98 6.54 6.86
CA ASP A 52 -13.03 5.62 6.41
C ASP A 52 -13.89 5.00 7.52
N THR A 53 -13.81 5.48 8.77
CA THR A 53 -14.93 5.24 9.70
C THR A 53 -16.24 5.89 9.20
N LYS A 54 -16.19 6.73 8.15
CA LYS A 54 -17.35 7.21 7.40
C LYS A 54 -17.55 6.61 5.98
N ILE A 55 -16.66 5.80 5.43
CA ILE A 55 -16.87 5.18 4.09
C ILE A 55 -17.43 3.76 4.26
N LYS A 56 -18.71 3.71 4.63
CA LYS A 56 -19.52 2.48 4.75
C LYS A 56 -20.09 1.96 3.42
N ASP A 57 -19.69 2.50 2.28
CA ASP A 57 -20.19 2.09 0.96
C ASP A 57 -19.14 1.28 0.20
N GLU A 58 -19.08 -0.02 0.50
CA GLU A 58 -18.32 -1.03 -0.26
C GLU A 58 -18.58 -0.94 -1.78
N THR A 59 -19.78 -0.51 -2.16
CA THR A 59 -20.19 -0.21 -3.54
C THR A 59 -19.32 0.85 -4.22
N LYS A 60 -19.00 1.96 -3.54
CA LYS A 60 -18.16 3.03 -4.12
C LYS A 60 -16.71 2.58 -4.32
N ILE A 61 -16.20 1.78 -3.38
CA ILE A 61 -14.86 1.19 -3.49
C ILE A 61 -14.82 0.22 -4.68
N ARG A 62 -15.83 -0.65 -4.81
CA ARG A 62 -15.93 -1.62 -5.90
C ARG A 62 -16.08 -0.97 -7.27
N GLU A 63 -16.83 0.11 -7.39
CA GLU A 63 -16.94 0.88 -8.64
C GLU A 63 -15.63 1.59 -9.01
N LYS A 64 -14.94 2.16 -8.02
CA LYS A 64 -13.62 2.79 -8.24
C LYS A 64 -12.58 1.76 -8.67
N LEU A 65 -12.61 0.55 -8.09
CA LEU A 65 -11.75 -0.57 -8.47
C LEU A 65 -12.04 -1.07 -9.89
N LYS A 66 -13.32 -1.19 -10.30
CA LYS A 66 -13.69 -1.53 -11.68
C LYS A 66 -13.20 -0.49 -12.69
N LYS A 67 -13.36 0.81 -12.39
CA LYS A 67 -12.89 1.90 -13.27
C LYS A 67 -11.37 1.91 -13.44
N LEU A 68 -10.64 1.47 -12.42
CA LEU A 68 -9.19 1.36 -12.44
C LEU A 68 -8.71 0.00 -12.98
N GLY A 69 -9.61 -0.91 -13.36
CA GLY A 69 -9.30 -2.20 -13.99
C GLY A 69 -8.78 -3.27 -13.03
N TYR A 70 -9.03 -3.14 -11.73
CA TYR A 70 -8.65 -4.12 -10.71
C TYR A 70 -9.71 -5.22 -10.50
N LEU A 71 -10.90 -5.07 -11.11
CA LEU A 71 -12.07 -5.96 -11.06
C LEU A 71 -12.72 -6.06 -12.44
#